data_AF-A0A1X7UTF2-F1
#
_entry.id   AF-A0A1X7UTF2-F1
#
_cell.length_a   1.000
_cell.length_b   1.000
_cell.length_c   1.000
_cell.angle_alpha   90.00
_cell.angle_beta   90.00
_cell.angle_gamma   90.00
#
_symmetry.space_group_name_H-M   'P 1'
#
loop_
_entity.id
_entity.type
_entity.pdbx_description
1 polymer ?
#
loop_
_entity_poly.entity_id
_entity_poly.type
_entity_poly.pdbx_seq_one_letter_code
_entity_poly.pdbx_strand_id
1 'polypeptide(L)'
;MLKVSTIFRFTLENKNISHNQGLGIFTVLDISGIPHAVPLFATESCSCPSTTKCCHIIAVKMRFGLMDPDGNMKLNLTQVRRNTWWRKTGRKIPKVDDYDVIAAPDSMDVHKDQFTQNFICHSRIHLKTNFEAS
;
A
#
# COMPACT_ATOMS: atom_id res chain seq x y z
N MET A 1 1.02 -8.76 -6.17
CA MET A 1 2.03 -8.10 -5.32
C MET A 1 2.62 -9.13 -4.39
N LEU A 2 3.85 -9.59 -4.66
CA LEU A 2 4.63 -10.29 -3.65
C LEU A 2 4.88 -9.27 -2.53
N LYS A 3 4.44 -9.58 -1.29
CA LYS A 3 4.90 -8.82 -0.14
C LYS A 3 6.40 -9.10 -0.01
N VAL A 4 7.20 -8.22 -0.59
CA VAL A 4 8.64 -8.24 -0.49
C VAL A 4 8.98 -8.14 0.99
N SER A 5 9.62 -9.18 1.55
CA SER A 5 9.92 -9.22 2.98
C SER A 5 10.91 -8.11 3.34
N THR A 6 10.78 -7.53 4.53
CA THR A 6 11.69 -6.47 5.03
C THR A 6 13.15 -6.93 5.01
N ILE A 7 13.38 -8.23 5.29
CA ILE A 7 14.68 -8.89 5.25
C ILE A 7 15.32 -8.82 3.87
N PHE A 8 14.53 -8.99 2.81
CA PHE A 8 15.01 -8.89 1.44
C PHE A 8 15.49 -7.47 1.09
N ARG A 9 14.73 -6.44 1.50
CA ARG A 9 15.13 -5.04 1.24
C ARG A 9 16.45 -4.73 1.91
N PHE A 10 16.60 -5.16 3.16
CA PHE A 10 17.83 -5.02 3.92
C PHE A 10 19.03 -5.69 3.22
N THR A 11 18.88 -6.89 2.67
CA THR A 11 19.99 -7.59 2.00
C THR A 11 20.41 -6.94 0.69
N LEU A 12 19.46 -6.39 -0.07
CA LEU A 12 19.77 -5.65 -1.29
C LEU A 12 20.43 -4.29 -1.03
N GLU A 13 19.92 -3.52 -0.06
CA GLU A 13 20.40 -2.18 0.26
C GLU A 13 21.84 -2.21 0.78
N ASN A 14 22.17 -3.20 1.63
CA ASN A 14 23.50 -3.32 2.24
C ASN A 14 24.55 -4.02 1.35
N LYS A 15 24.20 -4.45 0.13
CA LYS A 15 25.10 -5.20 -0.78
C LYS A 15 25.73 -6.45 -0.12
N ASN A 16 24.99 -7.13 0.74
CA ASN A 16 25.46 -8.27 1.54
C ASN A 16 25.49 -9.61 0.77
N ILE A 17 25.65 -9.56 -0.56
CA ILE A 17 25.64 -10.73 -1.44
C ILE A 17 27.02 -10.84 -2.09
N SER A 18 27.72 -11.93 -1.80
CA SER A 18 29.01 -12.26 -2.39
C SER A 18 28.89 -13.50 -3.27
N HIS A 19 29.62 -13.54 -4.38
CA HIS A 19 29.65 -14.67 -5.30
C HIS A 19 31.00 -15.35 -5.23
N ASN A 20 31.02 -16.65 -4.93
CA ASN A 20 32.22 -17.45 -4.94
C ASN A 20 32.29 -18.27 -6.24
N GLN A 21 33.06 -17.77 -7.21
CA GLN A 21 33.18 -18.37 -8.55
C GLN A 21 33.73 -19.81 -8.52
N GLY A 22 34.61 -20.15 -7.58
CA GLY A 22 35.20 -21.48 -7.50
C GLY A 22 34.20 -22.58 -7.12
N LEU A 23 33.14 -22.22 -6.40
CA LEU A 23 32.10 -23.15 -5.95
C LEU A 23 30.78 -22.96 -6.70
N GLY A 24 30.59 -21.86 -7.43
CA GLY A 24 29.32 -21.51 -8.07
C GLY A 24 28.20 -21.18 -7.07
N ILE A 25 28.57 -20.75 -5.86
CA ILE A 25 27.66 -20.50 -4.74
C ILE A 25 27.62 -19.01 -4.42
N PHE A 26 26.43 -18.53 -4.04
CA PHE A 26 26.23 -17.20 -3.50
C PHE A 26 26.13 -17.24 -1.98
N THR A 27 26.83 -16.32 -1.33
CA THR A 27 26.76 -16.13 0.11
C THR A 27 25.91 -14.90 0.40
N VAL A 28 24.84 -15.07 1.16
CA VAL A 28 23.93 -14.00 1.56
C VAL A 28 24.00 -13.85 3.07
N LEU A 29 24.29 -12.64 3.57
CA LEU A 29 24.25 -12.36 5.01
C LEU A 29 22.86 -11.89 5.43
N ASP A 30 22.28 -12.55 6.42
CA ASP A 30 21.02 -12.13 7.03
C ASP A 30 21.19 -10.90 7.94
N ILE A 31 20.07 -10.37 8.45
CA ILE A 31 20.07 -9.30 9.47
C ILE A 31 20.88 -9.71 10.70
N SER A 32 20.82 -10.98 11.08
CA SER A 32 21.59 -11.55 12.20
C SER A 32 23.08 -11.75 11.88
N GLY A 33 23.54 -11.43 10.66
CA GLY A 33 24.93 -11.62 10.22
C GLY A 33 25.29 -13.07 9.91
N ILE A 34 24.34 -14.00 9.97
CA ILE A 34 24.57 -15.42 9.65
C ILE A 34 24.68 -15.57 8.14
N PRO A 35 25.76 -16.18 7.61
CA PRO A 35 25.92 -16.42 6.19
C PRO A 35 25.09 -17.63 5.75
N HIS A 36 24.34 -17.45 4.67
CA HIS A 36 23.60 -18.51 4.00
C HIS A 36 24.18 -18.78 2.61
N ALA A 37 24.47 -20.05 2.35
CA ALA A 37 24.86 -20.53 1.03
C ALA A 37 23.61 -20.75 0.17
N VAL A 38 23.63 -20.17 -1.03
CA VAL A 38 22.59 -20.25 -2.05
C VAL A 38 23.23 -20.66 -3.37
N PRO A 39 23.23 -21.96 -3.72
CA PRO A 39 23.50 -22.39 -5.09
C PRO A 39 22.32 -22.04 -5.99
N LEU A 40 22.60 -21.34 -7.09
CA LEU A 40 21.59 -20.93 -8.07
C LEU A 40 21.65 -21.75 -9.36
N PHE A 41 22.83 -22.27 -9.70
CA PHE A 41 23.05 -23.04 -10.92
C PHE A 41 23.12 -24.55 -10.57
N ALA A 42 22.58 -25.39 -11.45
CA ALA A 42 22.23 -26.82 -11.26
C ALA A 42 20.91 -27.08 -10.51
N THR A 43 20.76 -26.69 -9.23
CA THR A 43 19.49 -26.77 -8.50
C THR A 43 19.38 -25.63 -7.50
N GLU A 44 18.24 -24.93 -7.49
CA GLU A 44 18.02 -23.82 -6.56
C GLU A 44 17.74 -24.36 -5.17
N SER A 45 18.65 -24.10 -4.25
CA SER A 45 18.47 -24.45 -2.85
C SER A 45 19.04 -23.37 -1.93
N CYS A 46 18.64 -23.42 -0.66
CA CYS A 46 19.11 -22.53 0.37
C CYS A 46 19.49 -23.36 1.59
N SER A 47 20.56 -22.96 2.28
CA SER A 47 20.92 -23.53 3.59
C SER A 47 19.92 -23.20 4.71
N CYS A 48 19.02 -22.26 4.47
CA CYS A 48 17.98 -21.86 5.42
C CYS A 48 16.88 -22.92 5.54
N PRO A 49 16.20 -23.04 6.69
CA PRO A 49 15.15 -24.06 6.91
C PRO A 49 13.87 -23.84 6.07
N SER A 50 13.83 -22.80 5.24
CA SER A 50 12.66 -22.48 4.40
C SER A 50 12.68 -23.30 3.11
N THR A 51 11.60 -24.04 2.85
CA THR A 51 11.58 -25.14 1.88
C THR A 51 11.09 -24.79 0.47
N THR A 52 10.45 -23.63 0.25
CA THR A 52 9.75 -23.36 -1.02
C THR A 52 10.25 -22.11 -1.75
N LYS A 53 10.21 -20.95 -1.10
CA LYS A 53 10.66 -19.66 -1.66
C LYS A 53 11.33 -18.85 -0.57
N CYS A 54 12.60 -19.14 -0.29
CA CYS A 54 13.32 -18.37 0.70
C CYS A 54 13.63 -16.96 0.18
N CYS A 55 13.72 -16.01 1.10
CA CYS A 55 14.10 -14.63 0.78
C CYS A 55 15.53 -14.55 0.21
N HIS A 56 16.42 -15.47 0.57
CA HIS A 56 17.81 -15.48 0.08
C HIS A 56 17.89 -15.80 -1.43
N ILE A 57 17.19 -16.83 -1.91
CA ILE A 57 17.14 -17.15 -3.35
C ILE A 57 16.57 -15.97 -4.13
N ILE A 58 15.48 -15.38 -3.63
CA ILE A 58 14.85 -14.21 -4.25
C ILE A 58 15.82 -13.02 -4.30
N ALA A 59 16.54 -12.75 -3.20
CA ALA A 59 17.55 -11.70 -3.10
C ALA A 59 18.65 -11.86 -4.16
N VAL A 60 19.18 -13.08 -4.31
CA VAL A 60 20.23 -13.31 -5.29
C VAL A 60 19.69 -13.20 -6.71
N LYS A 61 18.53 -13.80 -7.03
CA LYS A 61 17.95 -13.68 -8.38
C LYS A 61 17.71 -12.23 -8.79
N MET A 62 17.18 -11.41 -7.89
CA MET A 62 16.94 -10.00 -8.16
C MET A 62 18.24 -9.20 -8.29
N ARG A 63 19.27 -9.53 -7.50
CA ARG A 63 20.59 -8.89 -7.62
C ARG A 63 21.21 -9.12 -9.00
N PHE A 64 20.99 -10.27 -9.59
CA PHE A 64 21.49 -10.64 -10.92
C PHE A 64 20.48 -10.36 -12.06
N GLY A 65 19.34 -9.74 -11.77
CA GLY A 65 18.32 -9.43 -12.78
C GLY A 65 17.63 -10.67 -13.38
N LEU A 66 17.70 -11.82 -12.71
CA LEU A 66 17.04 -13.06 -13.11
C LEU A 66 15.55 -13.09 -12.72
N MET A 67 15.09 -12.13 -11.93
CA MET A 67 13.73 -12.07 -11.43
C MET A 67 13.28 -10.62 -11.24
N ASP A 68 12.12 -10.29 -11.81
CA ASP A 68 11.50 -8.98 -11.63
C ASP A 68 10.83 -8.87 -10.24
N PRO A 69 10.99 -7.74 -9.53
CA PRO A 69 10.29 -7.46 -8.26
C PRO A 69 8.79 -7.39 -8.41
N ASP A 70 8.36 -6.83 -9.53
CA ASP A 70 6.98 -6.84 -9.95
C ASP A 70 6.79 -8.12 -10.75
N GLY A 71 6.74 -9.25 -10.05
CA GLY A 71 6.28 -10.50 -10.63
C GLY A 71 4.94 -10.22 -11.31
N ASN A 72 4.96 -10.05 -12.62
CA ASN A 72 3.80 -9.80 -13.46
C ASN A 72 3.01 -11.11 -13.49
N MET A 73 2.34 -11.40 -12.39
CA MET A 73 1.27 -12.38 -12.37
C MET A 73 0.28 -11.85 -13.41
N LYS A 74 0.13 -12.57 -14.52
CA LYS A 74 -0.95 -12.33 -15.48
C LYS A 74 -2.27 -12.52 -14.73
N LEU A 75 -2.75 -11.46 -14.10
CA LEU A 75 -4.05 -11.42 -13.49
C LEU A 75 -5.06 -11.31 -14.63
N ASN A 76 -5.95 -12.29 -14.74
CA ASN A 76 -7.04 -12.20 -15.69
C ASN A 76 -7.94 -11.00 -15.29
N LEU A 77 -8.42 -10.22 -16.26
CA LEU A 77 -9.32 -9.09 -16.03
C LEU A 77 -10.53 -9.47 -15.17
N THR A 78 -11.01 -10.72 -15.27
CA THR A 78 -12.07 -11.26 -14.40
C THR A 78 -11.66 -11.37 -12.93
N GLN A 79 -10.41 -11.74 -12.62
CA GLN A 79 -9.88 -11.75 -11.25
C GLN A 79 -9.73 -10.32 -10.71
N VAL A 80 -9.28 -9.37 -11.54
CA VAL A 80 -9.18 -7.96 -11.14
C VAL A 80 -10.56 -7.39 -10.81
N ARG A 81 -11.56 -7.61 -11.67
CA ARG A 81 -12.95 -7.16 -11.45
C ARG A 81 -13.54 -7.72 -10.15
N ARG A 82 -13.30 -8.99 -9.83
CA ARG A 82 -13.77 -9.60 -8.58
C ARG A 82 -13.11 -8.96 -7.36
N ASN A 83 -11.79 -8.71 -7.42
CA ASN A 83 -11.04 -8.14 -6.29
C ASN A 83 -11.30 -6.65 -6.05
N THR A 84 -11.75 -5.90 -7.06
CA THR A 84 -12.03 -4.46 -6.96
C THR A 84 -13.51 -4.11 -6.90
N TRP A 85 -14.42 -5.08 -7.05
CA TRP A 85 -15.88 -4.85 -7.05
C TRP A 85 -16.37 -4.05 -5.83
N TRP A 86 -15.80 -4.29 -4.65
CA TRP A 86 -16.14 -3.56 -3.42
C TRP A 86 -15.29 -2.30 -3.18
N ARG A 87 -14.27 -2.02 -4.01
CA ARG A 87 -13.39 -0.86 -3.89
C ARG A 87 -13.64 0.09 -5.05
N LYS A 88 -14.67 0.93 -4.92
CA LYS A 88 -14.95 2.02 -5.87
C LYS A 88 -13.78 3.01 -5.85
N THR A 89 -12.92 2.96 -6.86
CA THR A 89 -11.86 3.96 -7.10
C THR A 89 -12.48 5.15 -7.82
N GLY A 90 -13.20 5.98 -7.07
CA GLY A 90 -13.69 7.28 -7.53
C GLY A 90 -13.60 8.24 -6.36
N ARG A 91 -12.88 9.36 -6.53
CA ARG A 91 -12.71 10.36 -5.49
C ARG A 91 -13.93 11.28 -5.52
N LYS A 92 -14.75 11.25 -4.47
CA LYS A 92 -15.89 12.18 -4.31
C LYS A 92 -15.49 13.52 -3.68
N ILE A 93 -14.27 13.61 -3.15
CA ILE A 93 -13.79 14.75 -2.38
C ILE A 93 -12.64 15.41 -3.15
N PRO A 94 -12.78 16.68 -3.55
CA PRO A 94 -11.69 17.47 -4.13
C PRO A 94 -10.49 17.58 -3.19
N LYS A 95 -9.29 17.82 -3.71
CA LYS A 95 -8.10 18.12 -2.90
C LYS A 95 -8.19 19.52 -2.31
N VAL A 96 -7.35 19.77 -1.30
CA VAL A 96 -7.26 21.07 -0.61
C VAL A 96 -6.93 22.22 -1.57
N ASP A 97 -6.32 21.92 -2.72
CA ASP A 97 -5.95 22.90 -3.76
C ASP A 97 -6.80 22.81 -5.05
N ASP A 98 -7.92 22.08 -5.05
CA ASP A 98 -8.81 21.96 -6.23
C ASP A 98 -9.80 23.13 -6.38
N TYR A 99 -9.77 24.13 -5.48
CA TYR A 99 -10.73 25.23 -5.45
C TYR A 99 -10.09 26.57 -5.79
N ASP A 100 -9.99 26.88 -7.08
CA ASP A 100 -9.97 28.27 -7.55
C ASP A 100 -11.34 28.59 -8.15
N VAL A 101 -12.35 28.67 -7.29
CA VAL A 101 -13.70 29.08 -7.71
C VAL A 101 -13.70 30.60 -7.84
N ILE A 102 -13.40 31.10 -9.03
CA ILE A 102 -13.57 32.51 -9.37
C ILE A 102 -15.07 32.76 -9.57
N ALA A 103 -15.66 33.58 -8.70
CA ALA A 103 -17.04 33.99 -8.83
C ALA A 103 -17.27 34.68 -10.18
N ALA A 104 -18.36 34.32 -10.86
CA ALA A 104 -18.74 34.98 -12.09
C ALA A 104 -19.17 36.44 -11.79
N PRO A 105 -18.89 37.41 -12.66
CA PRO A 105 -19.07 38.84 -12.37
C PRO A 105 -20.52 39.24 -12.04
N ASP A 106 -21.50 38.46 -12.50
CA ASP A 106 -22.94 38.61 -12.21
C ASP A 106 -23.34 38.13 -10.79
N SER A 107 -22.48 37.37 -10.11
CA SER A 107 -22.72 36.91 -8.74
C SER A 107 -22.22 37.86 -7.64
N MET A 108 -21.61 38.99 -8.04
CA MET A 108 -21.05 40.01 -7.14
C MET A 108 -22.00 41.19 -6.87
N ASP A 109 -23.22 41.15 -7.40
CA ASP A 109 -24.22 42.20 -7.17
C ASP A 109 -24.73 42.15 -5.72
N VAL A 110 -24.16 43.02 -4.89
CA VAL A 110 -24.57 43.24 -3.50
C VAL A 110 -25.93 43.95 -3.50
N HIS A 111 -27.00 43.17 -3.49
CA HIS A 111 -28.31 43.68 -3.07
C HIS A 111 -28.20 44.09 -1.59
N LYS A 112 -28.16 45.40 -1.35
CA LYS A 112 -28.21 46.02 -0.01
C LYS A 112 -29.63 45.92 0.57
N ASP A 113 -30.14 44.71 0.76
CA ASP A 113 -31.43 44.55 1.42
C ASP A 113 -31.25 43.84 2.76
N GLN A 114 -31.51 44.64 3.78
CA GLN A 114 -31.58 44.30 5.18
C GLN A 114 -32.48 43.09 5.39
N PHE A 115 -31.97 41.98 5.93
CA PHE A 115 -32.82 41.06 6.69
C PHE A 115 -32.00 40.33 7.75
N THR A 116 -32.29 40.66 8.99
CA THR A 116 -31.76 40.04 10.20
C THR A 116 -32.01 38.53 10.18
N GLN A 117 -30.95 37.75 10.35
CA GLN A 117 -31.02 36.29 10.43
C GLN A 117 -31.69 35.86 11.73
N ASN A 118 -32.86 35.26 11.61
CA ASN A 118 -33.42 34.34 12.59
C ASN A 118 -32.43 33.18 12.80
N PHE A 119 -31.70 33.21 13.91
CA PHE A 119 -31.17 32.00 14.52
C PHE A 119 -32.34 31.29 15.18
N ILE A 120 -32.68 30.08 14.73
CA ILE A 120 -33.17 28.96 15.55
C ILE A 120 -33.09 27.71 14.65
N CYS A 121 -32.07 26.89 14.85
CA CYS A 121 -32.11 25.47 14.47
C CYS A 121 -32.42 24.71 15.76
N HIS A 122 -33.70 24.38 15.99
CA HIS A 122 -34.11 23.56 17.14
C HIS A 122 -33.43 22.19 17.07
N SER A 123 -32.62 21.91 18.08
CA SER A 123 -32.13 20.59 18.42
C SER A 123 -33.30 19.68 18.79
N ARG A 124 -33.37 18.52 18.12
CA ARG A 124 -34.30 17.44 18.43
C ARG A 124 -33.80 16.72 19.67
N ILE A 125 -34.36 17.03 20.84
CA ILE A 125 -34.16 16.24 22.05
C ILE A 125 -35.52 15.62 22.43
N HIS A 126 -35.65 14.32 22.18
CA HIS A 126 -36.73 13.51 22.74
C HIS A 126 -36.42 13.24 24.20
N LEU A 127 -37.29 13.66 25.11
CA LEU A 127 -37.36 13.13 26.47
C LEU A 127 -38.78 12.65 26.76
N LYS A 128 -38.85 11.38 27.16
CA LYS A 128 -40.06 10.62 27.51
C LYS A 128 -40.63 11.18 28.82
N THR A 129 -41.94 11.42 28.86
CA THR A 129 -42.67 11.75 30.08
C THR A 129 -43.07 10.45 30.81
N ASN A 130 -42.54 10.26 32.02
CA ASN A 130 -43.14 9.38 33.04
C ASN A 130 -44.08 10.26 33.86
N PHE A 131 -45.38 9.95 33.93
CA PHE A 131 -46.00 9.21 35.03
C PHE A 131 -45.90 9.96 36.37
N GLU A 132 -47.00 10.57 36.80
CA GLU A 132 -47.67 10.23 38.07
C GLU A 132 -48.99 10.99 38.18
N ALA A 133 -50.02 10.20 38.50
CA ALA A 133 -51.36 10.63 38.83
C ALA A 133 -51.46 10.77 40.35
N SER A 134 -52.15 11.82 40.82
CA SER A 134 -52.94 11.85 42.06
C SER A 134 -53.77 13.13 42.07
#